data_AF-A0A970FD73-F1
#
_entry.id   AF-A0A970FD73-F1
#
_cell.length_a   1.000
_cell.length_b   1.000
_cell.length_c   1.000
_cell.angle_alpha   90.00
_cell.angle_beta   90.00
_cell.angle_gamma   90.00
#
_symmetry.space_group_name_H-M   'P 1'
#
loop_
_entity.id
_entity.type
_entity.pdbx_description
1 polymer ?
#
loop_
_entity_poly.entity_id
_entity_poly.type
_entity_poly.pdbx_seq_one_letter_code
_entity_poly.pdbx_strand_id
1 'polypeptide(L)'
;MKFFRYRKPSAKTVLGITKAKKRIKKQTGITAATRPLRAVSNAKRRAKRKIGYYSTPARMVRAKKPPTPMGCLLPATVVILLGILFILN
;
A
#
# COMPACT_ATOMS: atom_id res chain seq x y z
N MET A 1 -4.45 -37.93 -28.67
CA MET A 1 -4.33 -36.71 -27.82
C MET A 1 -2.97 -36.73 -27.12
N LYS A 2 -2.16 -35.66 -27.19
CA LYS A 2 -0.87 -35.59 -26.46
C LYS A 2 -1.14 -35.22 -25.00
N PHE A 3 -1.21 -36.23 -24.12
CA PHE A 3 -1.58 -36.06 -22.72
C PHE A 3 -0.50 -35.42 -21.84
N PHE A 4 0.77 -35.39 -22.25
CA PHE A 4 1.85 -34.77 -21.47
C PHE A 4 2.71 -33.83 -22.32
N ARG A 5 2.71 -32.55 -21.96
CA ARG A 5 3.67 -31.57 -22.47
C ARG A 5 4.89 -31.57 -21.56
N TYR A 6 5.98 -32.19 -22.02
CA TYR A 6 7.25 -32.11 -21.30
C TYR A 6 7.77 -30.67 -21.33
N ARG A 7 8.13 -30.14 -20.16
CA ARG A 7 8.81 -28.84 -20.02
C ARG A 7 10.19 -29.07 -19.43
N LYS A 8 11.23 -28.57 -20.12
CA LYS A 8 12.61 -28.69 -19.66
C LYS A 8 12.76 -28.03 -18.28
N PRO A 9 13.29 -28.73 -17.26
CA PRO A 9 13.41 -28.20 -15.92
C PRO A 9 14.51 -27.13 -15.84
N SER A 10 14.32 -26.14 -14.97
CA SER A 10 15.35 -25.14 -14.66
C SER A 10 16.49 -25.76 -13.84
N ALA A 11 17.70 -25.19 -13.93
CA ALA A 11 18.87 -25.64 -13.15
C ALA A 11 18.57 -25.72 -11.64
N LYS A 12 17.80 -24.77 -11.09
CA LYS A 12 17.39 -24.75 -9.67
C LYS A 12 16.47 -25.93 -9.30
N THR A 13 15.75 -26.48 -10.27
CA THR A 13 14.90 -27.67 -10.10
C THR A 13 15.75 -28.94 -10.13
N VAL A 14 16.70 -29.01 -11.07
CA VAL A 14 17.64 -30.14 -11.17
C VAL A 14 18.50 -30.22 -9.90
N LEU A 15 19.01 -29.08 -9.42
CA LEU A 15 19.78 -28.96 -8.17
C LEU A 15 18.94 -29.13 -6.89
N GLY A 16 17.63 -29.40 -6.98
CA GLY A 16 16.77 -29.65 -5.81
C GLY A 16 16.45 -28.44 -4.93
N ILE A 17 17.05 -27.27 -5.19
CA ILE A 17 16.87 -26.01 -4.44
C ILE A 17 15.39 -25.62 -4.34
N THR A 18 14.62 -25.82 -5.41
CA THR A 18 13.18 -25.51 -5.42
C THR A 18 12.38 -26.45 -4.51
N LYS A 19 12.76 -27.73 -4.41
CA LYS A 19 12.14 -28.69 -3.49
C LYS A 19 12.44 -28.31 -2.04
N ALA A 20 13.70 -27.98 -1.72
CA ALA A 20 14.10 -27.53 -0.38
C ALA A 20 13.35 -26.26 0.04
N LYS A 21 13.32 -25.23 -0.83
CA LYS A 21 12.57 -23.99 -0.59
C LYS A 21 11.08 -24.23 -0.33
N LYS A 22 10.47 -25.17 -1.06
CA LYS A 22 9.06 -25.56 -0.86
C LYS A 22 8.85 -26.29 0.45
N ARG A 23 9.74 -27.22 0.82
CA ARG A 23 9.67 -27.95 2.09
C ARG A 23 9.75 -27.00 3.29
N ILE A 24 10.73 -26.10 3.30
CA ILE A 24 10.89 -25.10 4.37
C ILE A 24 9.62 -24.25 4.50
N LYS A 25 9.11 -23.70 3.39
CA LYS A 25 7.87 -22.91 3.41
C LYS A 25 6.64 -23.68 3.88
N LYS A 26 6.55 -24.98 3.60
CA LYS A 26 5.45 -25.84 4.05
C LYS A 26 5.55 -26.12 5.56
N GLN A 27 6.76 -26.33 6.08
CA GLN A 27 7.01 -26.62 7.50
C GLN A 27 6.84 -25.38 8.38
N THR A 28 7.43 -24.24 7.99
CA THR A 28 7.41 -23.01 8.80
C THR A 28 6.18 -22.14 8.54
N GLY A 29 5.42 -22.43 7.49
CA GLY A 29 4.42 -21.52 6.93
C GLY A 29 5.04 -20.37 6.14
N ILE A 30 4.35 -19.93 5.09
CA ILE A 30 4.84 -18.88 4.17
C ILE A 30 5.05 -17.56 4.91
N THR A 31 4.15 -17.24 5.85
CA THR A 31 4.19 -15.98 6.59
C THR A 31 5.43 -15.91 7.48
N ALA A 32 5.75 -16.96 8.25
CA ALA A 32 6.93 -16.95 9.10
C ALA A 32 8.23 -16.92 8.27
N ALA A 33 8.31 -17.74 7.21
CA ALA A 33 9.46 -17.77 6.32
C ALA A 33 9.75 -16.41 5.64
N THR A 34 8.70 -15.63 5.35
CA THR A 34 8.83 -14.34 4.65
C THR A 34 8.79 -13.14 5.58
N ARG A 35 8.47 -13.32 6.87
CA ARG A 35 8.39 -12.28 7.88
C ARG A 35 9.67 -11.43 7.99
N PRO A 36 10.89 -12.00 8.08
CA PRO A 36 12.10 -11.19 8.21
C PRO A 36 12.33 -10.34 6.95
N LEU A 37 12.13 -10.93 5.76
CA LEU A 37 12.26 -10.24 4.48
C LEU A 37 11.27 -9.07 4.34
N ARG A 38 10.05 -9.23 4.89
CA ARG A 38 8.99 -8.23 4.82
C ARG A 38 9.03 -7.21 5.98
N ALA A 39 9.83 -7.46 7.02
CA ALA A 39 9.83 -6.67 8.25
C ALA A 39 10.09 -5.18 7.98
N VAL A 40 11.09 -4.86 7.18
CA VAL A 40 11.46 -3.48 6.82
C VAL A 40 10.32 -2.78 6.08
N SER A 41 9.76 -3.43 5.06
CA SER A 41 8.66 -2.85 4.28
C SER A 41 7.40 -2.63 5.13
N ASN A 42 7.14 -3.53 6.07
CA ASN A 42 6.01 -3.43 7.00
C ASN A 42 6.24 -2.35 8.05
N ALA A 43 7.47 -2.18 8.56
CA ALA A 43 7.85 -1.10 9.46
C ALA A 43 7.62 0.26 8.79
N LYS A 44 8.10 0.43 7.55
CA LYS A 44 7.86 1.64 6.75
C LYS A 44 6.36 1.93 6.57
N ARG A 45 5.55 0.91 6.28
CA ARG A 45 4.09 1.06 6.15
C ARG A 45 3.43 1.45 7.47
N ARG A 46 3.84 0.86 8.59
CA ARG A 46 3.35 1.20 9.93
C ARG A 46 3.70 2.65 10.29
N ALA A 47 4.94 3.07 10.06
CA ALA A 47 5.37 4.44 10.26
C ALA A 47 4.52 5.43 9.44
N LYS A 48 4.36 5.18 8.13
CA LYS A 48 3.49 6.00 7.27
C LYS A 48 2.05 6.11 7.75
N ARG A 49 1.49 5.03 8.30
CA ARG A 49 0.12 5.07 8.87
C ARG A 49 0.07 5.86 10.18
N LYS A 50 1.06 5.68 11.07
CA LYS A 50 1.14 6.42 12.34
C LYS A 50 1.28 7.93 12.14
N ILE A 51 2.12 8.36 11.21
CA ILE A 51 2.32 9.78 10.89
C ILE A 51 1.17 10.39 10.08
N GLY A 52 0.07 9.67 9.87
CA GLY A 52 -1.07 10.17 9.11
C GLY A 52 -0.78 10.38 7.62
N TYR A 53 0.25 9.76 7.03
CA TYR A 53 0.59 9.93 5.61
C TYR A 53 -0.58 9.54 4.68
N TYR A 54 -1.47 8.66 5.12
CA TYR A 54 -2.65 8.25 4.34
C TYR A 54 -3.93 9.01 4.69
N SER A 55 -3.85 9.97 5.63
CA SER A 55 -4.97 10.85 5.96
C SER A 55 -5.42 11.65 4.75
N THR A 56 -6.69 12.05 4.73
CA THR A 56 -7.25 12.93 3.71
C THR A 56 -6.42 14.21 3.51
N PRO A 57 -6.02 14.98 4.55
CA PRO A 57 -5.19 16.17 4.37
C PRO A 57 -3.79 15.85 3.81
N ALA A 58 -3.12 14.80 4.30
CA ALA A 58 -1.79 14.44 3.78
C ALA A 58 -1.82 13.93 2.32
N ARG A 59 -2.96 13.38 1.88
CA ARG A 59 -3.19 13.03 0.47
C ARG A 59 -3.44 14.29 -0.38
N MET A 60 -4.16 15.27 0.16
CA MET A 60 -4.44 16.56 -0.51
C MET A 60 -3.15 17.34 -0.78
N VAL A 61 -2.30 17.48 0.25
CA VAL A 61 -1.01 18.18 0.14
C VAL A 61 -0.09 17.52 -0.89
N ARG A 62 -0.06 16.18 -0.93
CA ARG A 62 0.77 15.43 -1.89
C ARG A 62 0.25 15.53 -3.32
N ALA A 63 -1.08 15.51 -3.49
CA ALA A 63 -1.69 15.56 -4.81
C ALA A 63 -1.67 16.97 -5.42
N LYS A 64 -1.31 18.01 -4.65
CA LYS A 64 -1.42 19.42 -5.05
C LYS A 64 -2.80 19.77 -5.65
N LYS A 65 -3.83 19.03 -5.25
CA LYS A 65 -5.19 19.16 -5.76
C LYS A 65 -6.12 19.51 -4.60
N PRO A 66 -6.95 20.56 -4.73
CA PRO A 66 -8.01 20.81 -3.77
C PRO A 66 -9.05 19.67 -3.81
N PRO A 67 -9.79 19.47 -2.71
CA PRO A 67 -10.58 18.27 -2.48
C PRO A 67 -11.70 18.09 -3.52
N THR A 68 -11.75 16.93 -4.18
CA THR A 68 -12.86 16.52 -5.05
C THR A 68 -14.04 16.00 -4.22
N PRO A 69 -15.31 16.11 -4.62
CA PRO A 69 -16.07 17.21 -5.22
C PRO A 69 -16.99 17.94 -4.19
N MET A 70 -17.05 17.46 -2.94
CA MET A 70 -17.68 18.17 -1.79
C MET A 70 -16.66 19.07 -1.05
N GLY A 71 -15.52 19.33 -1.68
CA GLY A 71 -14.35 19.90 -1.05
C GLY A 71 -14.20 21.41 -1.18
N CYS A 72 -14.86 22.04 -2.16
CA CYS A 72 -14.92 23.50 -2.25
C CYS A 72 -16.08 24.09 -1.46
N LEU A 73 -17.11 23.30 -1.12
CA LEU A 73 -18.31 23.84 -0.46
C LEU A 73 -17.98 24.37 0.94
N LEU A 74 -17.28 23.57 1.76
CA LEU A 74 -16.91 23.94 3.12
C LEU A 74 -15.97 25.15 3.22
N PRO A 75 -14.88 25.26 2.44
CA PRO A 75 -14.06 26.48 2.47
C PRO A 75 -14.80 27.68 1.85
N ALA A 76 -15.63 27.49 0.83
CA ALA A 76 -16.39 28.58 0.23
C ALA A 76 -17.44 29.16 1.19
N THR A 77 -18.17 28.32 1.93
CA THR A 77 -19.16 28.80 2.91
C THR A 77 -18.49 29.54 4.07
N VAL A 78 -17.32 29.09 4.52
CA VAL A 78 -16.56 29.78 5.58
C VAL A 78 -16.07 31.16 5.11
N VAL A 79 -15.57 31.28 3.87
CA VAL A 79 -15.14 32.58 3.32
C VAL A 79 -16.33 33.52 3.12
N ILE A 80 -17.48 33.01 2.64
CA ILE A 80 -18.70 33.80 2.45
C ILE A 80 -19.22 34.31 3.80
N LEU A 81 -19.29 33.46 4.83
CA LEU A 81 -19.76 33.86 6.16
C LEU A 81 -18.83 34.89 6.81
N LEU A 82 -17.51 34.72 6.69
CA LEU A 82 -16.55 35.70 7.20
C LEU A 82 -16.63 37.04 6.45
N GLY A 83 -16.86 37.00 5.13
CA GLY A 83 -17.07 38.21 4.33
C GLY A 83 -18.34 38.96 4.72
N ILE A 84 -19.45 38.24 4.96
CA ILE A 84 -20.71 38.83 5.42
C ILE A 84 -20.54 39.43 6.82
N LEU A 85 -19.85 38.73 7.73
CA LEU A 85 -19.57 39.23 9.09
C LEU A 85 -18.71 40.51 9.06
N PHE A 86 -17.77 40.61 8.13
CA PHE A 86 -16.91 41.79 7.96
C PHE A 86 -17.63 42.99 7.31
N ILE A 87 -18.72 42.75 6.57
CA ILE A 87 -19.57 43.81 5.99
C ILE A 87 -20.60 44.31 7.01
N LEU A 88 -21.04 43.44 7.93
CA LEU A 88 -22.03 43.77 8.97
C LEU A 88 -21.41 44.43 10.22
N ASN A 89 -20.08 44.42 10.36
CA ASN A 89 -19.34 45.00 11.49
C ASN A 89 -18.57 46.23 11.02
#